data_AF-A0A821ZW71-F1
#
_entry.id   AF-A0A821ZW71-F1
#
_cell.length_a   1.000
_cell.length_b   1.000
_cell.length_c   1.000
_cell.angle_alpha   90.00
_cell.angle_beta   90.00
_cell.angle_gamma   90.00
#
_symmetry.space_group_name_H-M   'P 1'
#
loop_
_entity.id
_entity.type
_entity.pdbx_description
1 polymer ?
#
loop_
_entity_poly.entity_id
_entity_poly.type
_entity_poly.pdbx_seq_one_letter_code
_entity_poly.pdbx_strand_id
1 'polypeptide(L)'
;MDKVLKKEAPEIFKLIQTYMGDKKSKQIASLNTCLELTTKGWSLPTIRDELYLQLIKQTSYNINAESLQRGWELMAVCLSFFPPSSKFQSLLEKYISLQTNGESDTPEVPISIYANVCLKRLEKILQTGPKKGLKKPTFEEIELSK
;
A
#
# COMPACT_ATOMS: atom_id res chain seq x y z
N MET A 1 0.92 5.03 22.68
CA MET A 1 0.23 4.62 21.43
C MET A 1 -1.11 5.34 21.38
N ASP A 2 -1.34 6.12 20.31
CA ASP A 2 -2.53 6.93 20.06
C ASP A 2 -3.83 6.08 20.14
N LYS A 3 -4.88 6.59 20.78
CA LYS A 3 -6.15 5.87 20.96
C LYS A 3 -6.83 5.54 19.62
N VAL A 4 -6.69 6.40 18.62
CA VAL A 4 -7.20 6.17 17.26
C VAL A 4 -6.46 5.02 16.61
N LEU A 5 -5.12 5.03 16.68
CA LEU A 5 -4.30 3.98 16.09
C LEU A 5 -4.58 2.61 16.71
N LYS A 6 -4.75 2.53 18.03
CA LYS A 6 -5.13 1.27 18.71
C LYS A 6 -6.42 0.66 18.17
N LYS A 7 -7.37 1.50 17.75
CA LYS A 7 -8.65 1.08 17.22
C LYS A 7 -8.56 0.72 15.73
N GLU A 8 -7.84 1.51 14.94
CA GLU A 8 -7.78 1.35 13.49
C GLU A 8 -6.81 0.24 13.05
N ALA A 9 -5.70 0.01 13.76
CA ALA A 9 -4.66 -0.93 13.32
C ALA A 9 -5.17 -2.37 13.05
N PRO A 10 -6.02 -2.98 13.90
CA PRO A 10 -6.57 -4.31 13.62
C PRO A 10 -7.49 -4.33 12.40
N GLU A 11 -8.25 -3.25 12.17
CA GLU A 11 -9.16 -3.15 11.03
C GLU A 11 -8.38 -2.97 9.73
N ILE A 12 -7.34 -2.14 9.72
CA ILE A 12 -6.41 -1.99 8.59
C ILE A 12 -5.83 -3.36 8.21
N PHE A 13 -5.38 -4.14 9.20
CA PHE A 13 -4.82 -5.46 8.94
C PHE A 13 -5.83 -6.41 8.30
N LYS A 14 -7.07 -6.41 8.80
CA LYS A 14 -8.15 -7.22 8.25
C LYS A 14 -8.49 -6.84 6.82
N LEU A 15 -8.54 -5.54 6.51
CA LEU A 15 -8.77 -5.03 5.17
C LEU A 15 -7.62 -5.41 4.23
N ILE A 16 -6.36 -5.27 4.66
CA ILE A 16 -5.18 -5.68 3.88
C ILE A 16 -5.28 -7.17 3.51
N GLN A 17 -5.53 -8.05 4.49
CA GLN A 17 -5.70 -9.49 4.22
C GLN A 17 -6.88 -9.80 3.29
N THR A 18 -7.96 -9.01 3.39
CA THR A 18 -9.13 -9.18 2.52
C THR A 18 -8.83 -8.77 1.09
N TYR A 19 -8.06 -7.68 0.89
CA TYR A 19 -7.60 -7.25 -0.41
C TYR A 19 -6.65 -8.28 -1.03
N MET A 20 -5.65 -8.72 -0.27
CA MET A 20 -4.62 -9.68 -0.68
C MET A 20 -5.16 -11.08 -0.97
N GLY A 21 -6.43 -11.37 -0.65
CA GLY A 21 -7.03 -12.67 -0.89
C GLY A 21 -6.72 -13.71 0.18
N ASP A 22 -5.98 -13.35 1.23
CA ASP A 22 -5.70 -14.19 2.40
C ASP A 22 -6.99 -14.56 3.18
N LYS A 23 -8.07 -13.80 2.94
CA LYS A 23 -9.43 -14.13 3.36
C LYS A 23 -10.33 -14.25 2.14
N LYS A 24 -11.14 -15.31 2.08
CA LYS A 24 -12.10 -15.54 0.99
C LYS A 24 -12.99 -14.31 0.80
N SER A 25 -12.85 -13.63 -0.33
CA SER A 25 -13.65 -12.47 -0.70
C SER A 25 -13.97 -12.49 -2.20
N LYS A 26 -15.07 -11.85 -2.62
CA LYS A 26 -15.40 -11.69 -4.05
C LYS A 26 -14.53 -10.58 -4.66
N GLN A 27 -14.28 -10.62 -5.97
CA GLN A 27 -13.45 -9.61 -6.64
C GLN A 27 -13.97 -8.16 -6.47
N ILE A 28 -15.29 -7.94 -6.54
CA ILE A 28 -15.92 -6.64 -6.23
C ILE A 28 -15.61 -6.19 -4.79
N ALA A 29 -15.54 -7.14 -3.84
CA ALA A 29 -15.18 -6.84 -2.47
C ALA A 29 -13.71 -6.38 -2.36
N SER A 30 -12.80 -6.89 -3.20
CA SER A 30 -11.41 -6.43 -3.23
C SER A 30 -11.29 -4.95 -3.66
N LEU A 31 -12.02 -4.53 -4.69
CA LEU A 31 -11.98 -3.13 -5.14
C LEU A 31 -12.55 -2.17 -4.09
N ASN A 32 -13.68 -2.54 -3.47
CA ASN A 32 -14.25 -1.79 -2.35
C ASN A 32 -13.29 -1.70 -1.16
N THR A 33 -12.61 -2.80 -0.85
CA THR A 33 -11.62 -2.85 0.24
C THR A 33 -10.43 -1.93 -0.04
N CYS A 34 -9.95 -1.89 -1.30
CA CYS A 34 -8.89 -0.98 -1.72
C CYS A 34 -9.31 0.48 -1.57
N LEU A 35 -10.53 0.82 -2.00
CA LEU A 35 -11.10 2.15 -1.84
C LEU A 35 -11.22 2.56 -0.37
N GLU A 36 -11.68 1.65 0.47
CA GLU A 36 -11.80 1.91 1.91
C GLU A 36 -10.43 2.17 2.54
N LEU A 37 -9.44 1.31 2.31
CA LEU A 37 -8.07 1.47 2.82
C LEU A 37 -7.46 2.80 2.37
N THR A 38 -7.54 3.09 1.07
CA THR A 38 -6.99 4.31 0.47
C THR A 38 -7.69 5.55 1.03
N THR A 39 -9.02 5.51 1.18
CA THR A 39 -9.81 6.59 1.78
C THR A 39 -9.44 6.81 3.25
N LYS A 40 -9.24 5.74 4.03
CA LYS A 40 -8.82 5.82 5.43
C LYS A 40 -7.44 6.47 5.54
N GLY A 41 -6.44 5.98 4.80
CA GLY A 41 -5.08 6.55 4.81
C GLY A 41 -5.03 7.99 4.31
N TRP A 42 -5.86 8.34 3.32
CA TRP A 42 -6.04 9.71 2.85
C TRP A 42 -6.61 10.61 3.97
N SER A 43 -7.70 10.18 4.62
CA SER A 43 -8.43 10.95 5.65
C SER A 43 -7.69 11.06 7.00
N LEU A 44 -6.93 10.04 7.38
CA LEU A 44 -6.33 9.89 8.71
C LEU A 44 -4.80 9.76 8.60
N PRO A 45 -4.04 10.87 8.65
CA PRO A 45 -2.59 10.81 8.56
C PRO A 45 -1.92 9.93 9.63
N THR A 46 -2.55 9.81 10.81
CA THR A 46 -2.03 9.06 11.97
C THR A 46 -1.95 7.54 11.74
N ILE A 47 -2.62 7.00 10.72
CA ILE A 47 -2.61 5.56 10.41
C ILE A 47 -1.69 5.18 9.25
N ARG A 48 -1.14 6.16 8.52
CA ARG A 48 -0.41 5.91 7.26
C ARG A 48 0.82 5.04 7.47
N ASP A 49 1.63 5.36 8.48
CA ASP A 49 2.84 4.61 8.80
C ASP A 49 2.52 3.17 9.19
N GLU A 50 1.46 2.97 9.98
CA GLU A 50 0.99 1.63 10.35
C GLU A 50 0.50 0.84 9.13
N LEU A 51 -0.26 1.48 8.23
CA LEU A 51 -0.69 0.87 6.98
C LEU A 51 0.52 0.39 6.16
N TYR A 52 1.52 1.26 5.95
CA TYR A 52 2.74 0.88 5.23
C TYR A 52 3.53 -0.21 5.95
N LEU A 53 3.66 -0.12 7.27
CA LEU A 53 4.35 -1.14 8.07
C LEU A 53 3.68 -2.51 7.96
N GLN A 54 2.34 -2.56 7.99
CA GLN A 54 1.60 -3.80 7.78
C GLN A 54 1.75 -4.34 6.35
N LEU A 55 1.78 -3.47 5.33
CA LEU A 55 2.06 -3.90 3.95
C LEU A 55 3.48 -4.44 3.78
N ILE A 56 4.49 -3.80 4.38
CA ILE A 56 5.87 -4.31 4.43
C ILE A 56 5.87 -5.72 5.04
N LYS A 57 5.21 -5.89 6.19
CA LYS A 57 5.11 -7.19 6.85
C LYS A 57 4.44 -8.26 5.98
N GLN A 58 3.36 -7.91 5.29
CA GLN A 58 2.59 -8.84 4.47
C GLN A 58 3.25 -9.16 3.11
N THR A 59 4.20 -8.34 2.66
CA THR A 59 4.98 -8.57 1.42
C THR A 59 6.36 -9.17 1.69
N SER A 60 6.85 -9.11 2.93
CA SER A 60 8.09 -9.74 3.35
C SER A 60 7.90 -11.25 3.49
N TYR A 61 8.71 -12.04 2.76
CA TYR A 61 8.69 -13.51 2.81
C TYR A 61 7.31 -14.14 2.54
N ASN A 62 6.46 -13.45 1.77
CA ASN A 62 5.16 -13.99 1.37
C ASN A 62 5.35 -14.92 0.17
N ILE A 63 5.07 -16.21 0.38
CA ILE A 63 5.23 -17.26 -0.64
C ILE A 63 4.01 -17.39 -1.57
N ASN A 64 2.90 -16.72 -1.24
CA ASN A 64 1.70 -16.75 -2.08
C ASN A 64 1.81 -15.64 -3.14
N ALA A 65 2.03 -16.05 -4.39
CA ALA A 65 2.18 -15.16 -5.54
C ALA A 65 1.04 -14.14 -5.68
N GLU A 66 -0.22 -14.59 -5.68
CA GLU A 66 -1.38 -13.70 -5.84
C GLU A 66 -1.47 -12.69 -4.69
N SER A 67 -1.26 -13.16 -3.45
CA SER A 67 -1.25 -12.32 -2.25
C SER A 67 -0.13 -11.28 -2.33
N LEU A 68 1.07 -11.70 -2.69
CA LEU A 68 2.25 -10.85 -2.81
C LEU A 68 2.07 -9.77 -3.87
N GLN A 69 1.61 -10.14 -5.07
CA GLN A 69 1.28 -9.20 -6.14
C GLN A 69 0.31 -8.13 -5.64
N ARG A 70 -0.81 -8.55 -5.03
CA ARG A 70 -1.82 -7.62 -4.51
C ARG A 70 -1.27 -6.73 -3.40
N GLY A 71 -0.41 -7.24 -2.52
CA GLY A 71 0.24 -6.44 -1.49
C GLY A 71 1.05 -5.28 -2.08
N TRP A 72 1.81 -5.55 -3.14
CA TRP A 72 2.59 -4.54 -3.86
C TRP A 72 1.72 -3.55 -4.64
N GLU A 73 0.68 -4.03 -5.35
CA GLU A 73 -0.30 -3.16 -6.02
C GLU A 73 -0.96 -2.21 -5.02
N LEU A 74 -1.38 -2.70 -3.85
CA LEU A 74 -1.98 -1.88 -2.81
C LEU A 74 -1.03 -0.82 -2.27
N MET A 75 0.26 -1.16 -2.10
CA MET A 75 1.29 -0.19 -1.71
C MET A 75 1.43 0.91 -2.77
N ALA A 76 1.49 0.52 -4.05
CA ALA A 76 1.57 1.45 -5.17
C ALA A 76 0.35 2.38 -5.20
N VAL A 77 -0.86 1.84 -5.04
CA VAL A 77 -2.10 2.61 -4.96
C VAL A 77 -2.01 3.62 -3.83
N CYS A 78 -1.67 3.21 -2.61
CA CYS A 78 -1.57 4.13 -1.46
C CYS A 78 -0.59 5.30 -1.73
N LEU A 79 0.57 5.00 -2.31
CA LEU A 79 1.58 6.00 -2.69
C LEU A 79 1.14 6.96 -3.80
N SER A 80 0.07 6.65 -4.54
CA SER A 80 -0.55 7.60 -5.48
C SER A 80 -1.35 8.72 -4.79
N PHE A 81 -1.73 8.56 -3.51
CA PHE A 81 -2.65 9.45 -2.81
C PHE A 81 -2.04 10.14 -1.59
N PHE A 82 -1.20 9.45 -0.81
CA PHE A 82 -0.58 10.02 0.38
C PHE A 82 0.86 9.52 0.59
N PRO A 83 1.75 10.36 1.14
CA PRO A 83 3.08 9.91 1.57
C PRO A 83 3.02 9.27 2.96
N PRO A 84 4.04 8.48 3.36
CA PRO A 84 4.29 8.16 4.77
C PRO A 84 4.65 9.45 5.55
N SER A 85 4.79 9.35 6.87
CA SER A 85 5.39 10.44 7.65
C SER A 85 6.87 10.62 7.31
N SER A 86 7.41 11.82 7.55
CA SER A 86 8.83 12.12 7.34
C SER A 86 9.76 11.22 8.17
N LYS A 87 9.30 10.75 9.34
CA LYS A 87 10.07 9.83 10.20
C LYS A 87 10.12 8.41 9.65
N PHE A 88 9.10 8.01 8.88
CA PHE A 88 8.98 6.65 8.33
C PHE A 88 9.47 6.56 6.88
N GLN A 89 9.58 7.69 6.18
CA GLN A 89 9.98 7.77 4.78
C GLN A 89 11.24 6.94 4.47
N SER A 90 12.34 7.17 5.18
CA SER A 90 13.62 6.47 4.89
C SER A 90 13.53 4.96 5.08
N LEU A 91 12.68 4.49 6.00
CA LEU A 91 12.46 3.05 6.21
C LEU A 91 11.69 2.46 5.03
N LEU A 92 10.60 3.10 4.62
CA LEU A 92 9.78 2.64 3.49
C LEU A 92 10.58 2.67 2.18
N GLU A 93 11.31 3.75 1.92
CA GLU A 93 12.17 3.90 0.75
C GLU A 93 13.21 2.79 0.69
N LYS A 94 13.96 2.57 1.78
CA LYS A 94 14.95 1.49 1.86
C LYS A 94 14.32 0.11 1.57
N TYR A 95 13.15 -0.17 2.15
CA TYR A 95 12.47 -1.44 1.90
C TYR A 95 12.13 -1.62 0.42
N ILE A 96 11.52 -0.61 -0.21
CA ILE A 96 11.15 -0.67 -1.63
C ILE A 96 12.39 -0.81 -2.52
N SER A 97 13.45 -0.02 -2.26
CA SER A 97 14.69 -0.05 -3.05
C SER A 97 15.40 -1.39 -3.01
N LEU A 98 15.30 -2.16 -1.93
CA LEU A 98 15.88 -3.51 -1.86
C LEU A 98 15.19 -4.51 -2.79
N GLN A 99 13.98 -4.19 -3.27
CA GLN A 99 13.17 -5.09 -4.09
C GLN A 99 13.25 -4.74 -5.58
N THR A 100 13.90 -3.62 -5.96
CA THR A 100 13.90 -3.14 -7.36
C THR A 100 14.88 -3.86 -8.29
N ASN A 101 15.83 -4.62 -7.75
CA ASN A 101 16.87 -5.33 -8.50
C ASN A 101 16.43 -6.71 -9.01
N GLY A 102 15.26 -7.21 -8.60
CA GLY A 102 14.72 -8.50 -9.02
C GLY A 102 15.23 -9.71 -8.26
N GLU A 103 15.99 -9.53 -7.17
CA GLU A 103 16.48 -10.67 -6.36
C GLU A 103 15.35 -11.47 -5.72
N SER A 104 14.21 -10.84 -5.46
CA SER A 104 13.01 -11.47 -4.91
C SER A 104 11.97 -11.86 -5.96
N ASP A 105 12.24 -11.66 -7.25
CA ASP A 105 11.27 -12.00 -8.29
C ASP A 105 11.01 -13.51 -8.33
N THR A 106 9.76 -13.89 -8.57
CA THR A 106 9.38 -15.28 -8.84
C THR A 106 8.90 -15.40 -10.29
N PRO A 107 8.85 -16.63 -10.86
CA PRO A 107 8.26 -16.84 -12.19
C PRO A 107 6.83 -16.31 -12.32
N GLU A 108 6.08 -16.30 -11.22
CA GLU A 108 4.70 -15.84 -11.15
C GLU A 108 4.58 -14.34 -10.89
N VAL A 109 5.50 -13.74 -10.12
CA VAL A 109 5.41 -12.34 -9.68
C VAL A 109 6.74 -11.61 -9.85
N PRO A 110 6.81 -10.65 -10.81
CA PRO A 110 7.97 -9.78 -10.96
C PRO A 110 7.90 -8.63 -9.95
N ILE A 111 8.25 -8.90 -8.69
CA ILE A 111 8.22 -7.95 -7.57
C ILE A 111 8.93 -6.64 -7.94
N SER A 112 10.07 -6.73 -8.62
CA SER A 112 10.88 -5.60 -9.06
C SER A 112 10.09 -4.58 -9.88
N ILE A 113 9.17 -5.02 -10.73
CA ILE A 113 8.33 -4.12 -11.53
C ILE A 113 7.45 -3.27 -10.61
N TYR A 114 6.77 -3.91 -9.66
CA TYR A 114 5.90 -3.21 -8.71
C TYR A 114 6.70 -2.33 -7.74
N ALA A 115 7.86 -2.79 -7.28
CA ALA A 115 8.74 -2.03 -6.42
C ALA A 115 9.24 -0.75 -7.12
N ASN A 116 9.61 -0.83 -8.41
CA ASN A 116 9.99 0.33 -9.21
C ASN A 116 8.83 1.33 -9.37
N VAL A 117 7.59 0.85 -9.53
CA VAL A 117 6.40 1.71 -9.54
C VAL A 117 6.21 2.39 -8.18
N CYS A 118 6.33 1.66 -7.08
CA CYS A 118 6.23 2.21 -5.73
C CYS A 118 7.29 3.29 -5.49
N LEU A 119 8.55 3.03 -5.85
CA LEU A 119 9.65 3.96 -5.65
C LEU A 119 9.41 5.28 -6.39
N LYS A 120 9.07 5.21 -7.69
CA LYS A 120 8.75 6.40 -8.50
C LYS A 120 7.58 7.21 -7.93
N ARG A 121 6.55 6.53 -7.41
CA ARG A 121 5.40 7.19 -6.80
C ARG A 121 5.76 7.84 -5.47
N LEU A 122 6.57 7.17 -4.64
CA LEU A 122 7.09 7.72 -3.38
C LEU A 122 7.91 8.99 -3.65
N GLU A 123 8.88 8.95 -4.55
CA GLU A 123 9.69 10.13 -4.93
C GLU A 123 8.80 11.29 -5.39
N LYS A 124 7.84 11.00 -6.28
CA LYS A 124 6.92 12.00 -6.83
C LYS A 124 6.06 12.64 -5.74
N ILE A 125 5.45 11.84 -4.86
CA ILE A 125 4.53 12.37 -3.84
C ILE A 125 5.26 13.14 -2.74
N LEU A 126 6.54 12.83 -2.50
CA LEU A 126 7.39 13.59 -1.59
C LEU A 126 7.77 14.96 -2.19
N GLN A 127 8.01 15.03 -3.50
CA GLN A 127 8.30 16.31 -4.18
C GLN A 127 7.07 17.20 -4.32
N THR A 128 5.91 16.64 -4.66
CA THR A 128 4.69 17.42 -4.93
C THR A 128 3.82 17.65 -3.69
N GLY A 129 4.12 17.00 -2.57
CA GLY A 129 3.18 16.81 -1.46
C GLY A 129 1.98 15.92 -1.86
N PRO A 130 1.03 15.68 -0.94
CA PRO A 130 -0.21 14.96 -1.25
C PRO A 130 -0.88 15.61 -2.47
N LYS A 131 -1.22 14.83 -3.50
CA LYS A 131 -1.67 15.34 -4.81
C LYS A 131 -2.68 16.49 -4.66
N LYS A 132 -2.33 17.62 -5.30
CA LYS A 132 -3.18 18.77 -5.70
C LYS A 132 -4.63 18.71 -5.17
N GLY A 133 -4.81 19.07 -3.90
CA GLY A 133 -6.10 19.42 -3.31
C GLY A 133 -7.08 18.26 -3.09
N LEU A 134 -7.02 17.68 -1.89
CA LEU A 134 -8.18 17.28 -1.06
C LEU A 134 -9.36 16.53 -1.70
N LYS A 135 -9.22 15.89 -2.87
CA LYS A 135 -10.27 15.03 -3.41
C LYS A 135 -10.15 13.64 -2.82
N LYS A 136 -11.27 13.17 -2.28
CA LYS A 136 -11.43 11.82 -1.77
C LYS A 136 -11.17 10.81 -2.90
N PRO A 137 -10.40 9.73 -2.66
CA PRO A 137 -10.16 8.70 -3.67
C PRO A 137 -11.45 8.18 -4.31
N THR A 138 -11.42 7.93 -5.61
CA THR A 138 -12.54 7.31 -6.36
C THR A 138 -12.16 5.92 -6.87
N PHE A 139 -13.16 5.15 -7.32
CA PHE A 139 -12.92 3.85 -7.97
C PHE A 139 -12.06 3.99 -9.23
N GLU A 140 -12.35 4.98 -10.07
CA GLU A 140 -11.62 5.27 -11.31
C GLU A 140 -10.13 5.53 -11.04
N GLU A 141 -9.83 6.36 -10.04
CA GLU A 141 -8.43 6.68 -9.69
C GLU A 141 -7.68 5.47 -9.12
N ILE A 142 -8.38 4.57 -8.42
CA ILE A 142 -7.80 3.34 -7.90
C ILE A 142 -7.48 2.37 -9.02
N GLU A 143 -8.40 2.18 -9.98
CA GLU A 143 -8.15 1.32 -11.13
C GLU A 143 -6.98 1.83 -11.98
N LEU A 144 -6.89 3.16 -12.19
CA LEU A 144 -5.74 3.78 -12.86
C LEU A 144 -4.43 3.67 -12.07
N SER A 145 -4.50 3.33 -10.78
CA SER A 145 -3.34 3.24 -9.89
C SER A 145 -2.89 1.81 -9.63
N LYS A 146 -3.61 0.77 -10.05
CA LYS A 146 -3.13 -0.61 -9.94
C LYS A 146 -1.95 -0.88 -10.86
#